data_AF-A0A2D4LVF8-F1
#
_entry.id   AF-A0A2D4LVF8-F1
#
_cell.length_a   1.000
_cell.length_b   1.000
_cell.length_c   1.000
_cell.angle_alpha   90.00
_cell.angle_beta   90.00
_cell.angle_gamma   90.00
#
_symmetry.space_group_name_H-M   'P 1'
#
loop_
_entity.id
_entity.type
_entity.pdbx_description
1 polymer ?
#
loop_
_entity_poly.entity_id
_entity_poly.type
_entity_poly.pdbx_seq_one_letter_code
_entity_poly.pdbx_strand_id
1 'polypeptide(L)'
;MKFWPKTCSQKEVMFLGELEEILDVIEPSQFVKIQEPLFKQLAKCVSSPHFQVAERALYYWNNEYIMSLIEENSNVILPIMFSSLYRISKEHWNPAIVALVYNVLKAFMEMNSAMFDELTATYKSDRQRLSKAAGETNEETSGTLGSLRL
;
A
#
# COMPACT_ATOMS: atom_id res chain seq x y z
N MET A 1 0.27 7.19 15.87
CA MET A 1 -0.38 7.67 14.63
C MET A 1 -1.21 8.95 14.77
N LYS A 2 -1.71 9.35 15.97
CA LYS A 2 -2.59 10.53 16.14
C LYS A 2 -2.03 11.86 15.62
N PHE A 3 -0.70 12.01 15.54
CA PHE A 3 -0.01 13.24 15.16
C PHE A 3 0.70 13.14 13.80
N TRP A 4 0.34 12.19 12.93
CA TRP A 4 0.96 12.07 11.61
C TRP A 4 0.79 13.38 10.79
N PRO A 5 1.87 13.97 10.26
CA PRO A 5 1.78 15.20 9.46
C PRO A 5 0.96 14.95 8.18
N LYS A 6 0.01 15.83 7.86
CA LYS A 6 -0.86 15.68 6.67
C LYS A 6 -0.62 16.72 5.57
N THR A 7 0.11 17.79 5.89
CA THR A 7 0.26 18.97 5.03
C THR A 7 1.71 19.31 4.72
N CYS A 8 2.67 18.58 5.29
CA CYS A 8 4.09 18.87 5.13
C CYS A 8 4.86 17.57 4.87
N SER A 9 5.15 17.30 3.60
CA SER A 9 5.83 16.08 3.16
C SER A 9 7.23 15.92 3.76
N GLN A 10 7.96 17.01 3.99
CA GLN A 10 9.25 16.96 4.69
C GLN A 10 9.10 16.42 6.12
N LYS A 11 8.08 16.86 6.87
CA LYS A 11 7.80 16.32 8.20
C LYS A 11 7.39 14.85 8.14
N GLU A 12 6.66 14.43 7.12
CA GLU A 12 6.34 13.01 6.93
C GLU A 12 7.62 12.18 6.72
N VAL A 13 8.56 12.66 5.89
CA VAL A 13 9.86 12.00 5.68
C VAL A 13 10.65 11.90 6.99
N MET A 14 10.69 12.97 7.79
CA MET A 14 11.35 12.95 9.10
C MET A 14 10.68 11.95 10.05
N PHE A 15 9.34 11.93 10.13
CA PHE A 15 8.60 10.98 10.96
C PHE A 15 8.82 9.53 10.55
N LEU A 16 8.94 9.25 9.25
CA LEU A 16 9.32 7.93 8.75
C LEU A 16 10.75 7.56 9.17
N GLY A 17 11.65 8.54 9.29
CA GLY A 17 12.99 8.33 9.86
C GLY A 17 12.95 7.87 11.31
N GLU A 18 12.36 8.69 12.18
CA GLU A 18 12.25 8.40 13.61
C GLU A 18 11.52 7.07 13.90
N LEU A 19 10.50 6.77 13.09
CA LEU A 19 9.75 5.53 13.24
C LEU A 19 10.59 4.29 12.88
N GLU A 20 11.50 4.40 11.91
CA GLU A 20 12.44 3.32 11.60
C GLU A 20 13.39 3.07 12.78
N GLU A 21 13.96 4.14 13.37
CA GLU A 21 14.84 4.02 14.53
C GLU A 21 14.14 3.36 15.73
N ILE A 22 12.86 3.65 15.94
CA ILE A 22 12.05 3.00 16.98
C ILE A 22 11.82 1.52 16.64
N LEU A 23 11.54 1.20 15.39
CA LEU A 23 11.34 -0.19 14.94
C LEU A 23 12.62 -1.01 15.01
N ASP A 24 13.80 -0.39 14.91
CA ASP A 24 15.09 -1.09 14.99
C ASP A 24 15.37 -1.67 16.38
N VAL A 25 14.72 -1.12 17.42
CA VAL A 25 14.87 -1.54 18.82
C VAL A 25 13.57 -2.09 19.43
N ILE A 26 12.49 -2.20 18.65
CA ILE A 26 11.20 -2.66 19.17
C ILE A 26 11.25 -4.16 19.44
N GLU A 27 10.74 -4.62 20.58
CA GLU A 27 10.57 -6.05 20.78
C GLU A 27 9.44 -6.62 19.90
N PRO A 28 9.54 -7.87 19.40
CA PRO A 28 8.48 -8.49 18.59
C PRO A 28 7.11 -8.48 19.29
N SER A 29 7.10 -8.69 20.62
CA SER A 29 5.88 -8.66 21.44
C SER A 29 5.17 -7.30 21.44
N GLN A 30 5.91 -6.20 21.30
CA GLN A 30 5.37 -4.85 21.22
C GLN A 30 4.99 -4.51 19.78
N PHE A 31 5.75 -4.98 18.80
CA PHE A 31 5.45 -4.81 17.38
C PHE A 31 4.06 -5.34 17.01
N VAL A 32 3.70 -6.53 17.51
CA VAL A 32 2.38 -7.15 17.26
C VAL A 32 1.21 -6.24 17.69
N LYS A 33 1.40 -5.39 18.69
CA LYS A 33 0.36 -4.47 19.18
C LYS A 33 0.16 -3.26 18.27
N ILE A 34 1.17 -2.91 17.47
CA ILE A 34 1.16 -1.69 16.64
C ILE A 34 1.18 -1.96 15.13
N GLN A 35 1.46 -3.19 14.70
CA GLN A 35 1.65 -3.54 13.29
C GLN A 35 0.49 -3.10 12.40
N GLU A 36 -0.75 -3.32 12.81
CA GLU A 36 -1.90 -2.96 11.99
C GLU A 36 -2.02 -1.45 11.73
N PRO A 37 -2.10 -0.57 12.77
CA PRO A 37 -2.15 0.87 12.53
C PRO A 37 -0.87 1.40 11.90
N LEU A 38 0.29 0.76 12.14
CA LEU A 38 1.56 1.07 11.49
C LEU A 38 1.49 0.88 9.98
N PHE A 39 1.20 -0.35 9.53
CA PHE A 39 1.21 -0.68 8.12
C PHE A 39 0.03 -0.05 7.36
N LYS A 40 -1.10 0.23 8.03
CA LYS A 40 -2.18 1.06 7.45
C LYS A 40 -1.70 2.48 7.13
N GLN A 41 -0.75 3.03 7.89
CA GLN A 41 -0.15 4.34 7.58
C GLN A 41 0.94 4.22 6.53
N LEU A 42 1.81 3.20 6.60
CA LEU A 42 2.84 2.97 5.58
C LEU A 42 2.22 2.75 4.20
N ALA A 43 1.10 2.01 4.11
CA ALA A 43 0.34 1.83 2.87
C ALA A 43 -0.10 3.16 2.23
N LYS A 44 -0.43 4.18 3.04
CA LYS A 44 -0.74 5.54 2.56
C LYS A 44 0.52 6.28 2.12
N CYS A 45 1.62 6.15 2.86
CA CYS A 45 2.89 6.79 2.53
C CYS A 45 3.46 6.28 1.20
N VAL A 46 3.43 4.95 0.98
CA VAL A 46 3.80 4.32 -0.28
C VAL A 46 2.93 4.77 -1.44
N SER A 47 1.65 5.05 -1.18
CA SER A 47 0.71 5.58 -2.18
C SER A 47 0.75 7.10 -2.32
N SER A 48 1.69 7.79 -1.66
CA SER A 48 1.82 9.23 -1.72
C SER A 48 2.25 9.68 -3.13
N PRO A 49 1.66 10.73 -3.70
CA PRO A 49 2.14 11.29 -4.96
C PRO A 49 3.51 11.99 -4.82
N HIS A 50 3.94 12.27 -3.58
CA HIS A 50 5.22 12.89 -3.29
C HIS A 50 6.31 11.82 -3.21
N PHE A 51 7.16 11.75 -4.24
CA PHE A 51 8.11 10.64 -4.39
C PHE A 51 9.01 10.41 -3.17
N GLN A 52 9.51 11.46 -2.50
CA GLN A 52 10.38 11.28 -1.33
C GLN A 52 9.69 10.59 -0.15
N VAL A 53 8.36 10.77 0.00
CA VAL A 53 7.59 10.09 1.05
C VAL A 53 7.42 8.62 0.71
N ALA A 54 7.08 8.32 -0.54
CA ALA A 54 6.93 6.95 -1.03
C ALA A 54 8.26 6.18 -0.97
N GLU A 55 9.34 6.77 -1.47
CA GLU A 55 10.69 6.21 -1.42
C GLU A 55 11.13 5.93 0.02
N ARG A 56 11.00 6.91 0.92
CA ARG A 56 11.41 6.75 2.32
C ARG A 56 10.66 5.61 3.03
N ALA A 57 9.38 5.43 2.73
CA ALA A 57 8.57 4.35 3.28
C ALA A 57 8.96 2.98 2.68
N LEU A 58 9.28 2.92 1.39
CA LEU A 58 9.71 1.68 0.73
C LEU A 58 11.09 1.19 1.21
N TYR A 59 11.95 2.08 1.70
CA TYR A 59 13.24 1.69 2.26
C TYR A 59 13.17 0.92 3.58
N TYR A 60 12.01 0.81 4.22
CA TYR A 60 11.84 -0.06 5.38
C TYR A 60 12.13 -1.54 5.05
N TRP A 61 11.91 -1.96 3.80
CA TRP A 61 12.23 -3.31 3.32
C TRP A 61 13.74 -3.58 3.15
N ASN A 62 14.59 -2.57 3.30
CA ASN A 62 16.05 -2.75 3.29
C ASN A 62 16.62 -2.99 4.70
N ASN A 63 15.85 -2.72 5.76
CA ASN A 63 16.28 -2.99 7.12
C ASN A 63 15.97 -4.46 7.45
N GLU A 64 17.02 -5.25 7.71
CA GLU A 64 16.90 -6.70 7.96
C GLU A 64 16.03 -7.03 9.16
N TYR A 65 16.08 -6.23 10.23
CA TYR A 65 15.29 -6.47 11.44
C TYR A 65 13.81 -6.17 11.21
N ILE A 66 13.49 -5.06 10.54
CA ILE A 66 12.12 -4.76 10.15
C ILE A 66 11.60 -5.83 9.20
N MET A 67 12.45 -6.32 8.29
CA MET A 67 12.09 -7.38 7.37
C MET A 67 11.76 -8.69 8.08
N SER A 68 12.53 -9.10 9.10
CA SER A 68 12.21 -10.28 9.89
C SER A 68 10.89 -10.12 10.67
N LEU A 69 10.63 -8.94 11.23
CA LEU A 69 9.34 -8.64 11.89
C LEU A 69 8.16 -8.74 10.91
N ILE A 70 8.35 -8.29 9.66
CA ILE A 70 7.36 -8.42 8.59
C ILE A 70 7.12 -9.88 8.23
N GLU A 71 8.18 -10.69 8.13
CA GLU A 71 8.09 -12.10 7.78
C GLU A 71 7.26 -12.89 8.78
N GLU A 72 7.59 -12.75 10.07
CA GLU A 72 6.89 -13.40 11.19
C GLU A 72 5.41 -13.03 11.27
N ASN A 73 5.04 -11.86 10.74
CA ASN A 73 3.69 -11.30 10.80
C ASN A 73 3.04 -11.12 9.42
N SER A 74 3.55 -11.82 8.41
CA SER A 74 3.15 -11.65 7.01
C SER A 74 1.65 -11.84 6.78
N ASN A 75 1.00 -12.74 7.52
CA ASN A 75 -0.44 -13.00 7.44
C ASN A 75 -1.31 -11.76 7.76
N VAL A 76 -0.78 -10.80 8.53
CA VAL A 76 -1.48 -9.55 8.88
C VAL A 76 -1.01 -8.42 7.98
N ILE A 77 0.29 -8.31 7.75
CA ILE A 77 0.91 -7.17 7.07
C ILE A 77 0.66 -7.21 5.56
N LEU A 78 0.79 -8.37 4.94
CA LEU A 78 0.70 -8.53 3.48
C LEU A 78 -0.68 -8.07 2.96
N PRO A 79 -1.84 -8.50 3.52
CA PRO A 79 -3.15 -8.01 3.09
C PRO A 79 -3.32 -6.48 3.21
N ILE A 80 -2.72 -5.85 4.23
CA ILE A 80 -2.80 -4.39 4.44
C ILE A 80 -2.04 -3.63 3.36
N MET A 81 -0.86 -4.12 3.00
CA MET A 81 0.03 -3.45 2.06
C MET A 81 -0.30 -3.73 0.59
N PHE A 82 -0.84 -4.93 0.32
CA PHE A 82 -0.98 -5.47 -1.03
C PHE A 82 -1.71 -4.52 -1.99
N SER A 83 -2.90 -4.04 -1.62
CA SER A 83 -3.71 -3.20 -2.51
C SER A 83 -2.99 -1.91 -2.92
N SER A 84 -2.28 -1.29 -1.97
CA SER A 84 -1.51 -0.08 -2.23
C SER A 84 -0.33 -0.37 -3.16
N LEU A 85 0.50 -1.36 -2.83
CA LEU A 85 1.67 -1.73 -3.64
C LEU A 85 1.28 -2.15 -5.06
N TYR A 86 0.26 -3.00 -5.20
CA TYR A 86 -0.17 -3.53 -6.48
C TYR A 86 -0.79 -2.45 -7.39
N ARG A 87 -1.42 -1.42 -6.81
CA ARG A 87 -1.89 -0.25 -7.55
C ARG A 87 -0.72 0.62 -8.01
N ILE A 88 0.20 0.96 -7.10
CA ILE A 88 1.34 1.84 -7.38
C ILE A 88 2.29 1.23 -8.41
N SER A 89 2.47 -0.11 -8.43
CA SER A 89 3.28 -0.78 -9.47
C SER A 89 2.75 -0.60 -10.89
N LYS A 90 1.48 -0.22 -11.06
CA LYS A 90 0.84 -0.02 -12.37
C LYS A 90 0.60 1.44 -12.73
N GLU A 91 0.36 2.29 -11.73
CA GLU A 91 -0.18 3.63 -11.95
C GLU A 91 0.81 4.76 -11.57
N HIS A 92 1.93 4.47 -10.91
CA HIS A 92 2.83 5.51 -10.43
C HIS A 92 3.67 6.14 -11.54
N TRP A 93 3.77 7.46 -11.55
CA TRP A 93 4.43 8.23 -12.61
C TRP A 93 5.96 8.11 -12.60
N ASN A 94 6.56 7.88 -11.42
CA ASN A 94 8.01 7.77 -11.26
C ASN A 94 8.48 6.31 -11.41
N PRO A 95 9.29 5.97 -12.43
CA PRO A 95 9.77 4.61 -12.65
C PRO A 95 10.66 4.04 -11.53
N ALA A 96 11.40 4.89 -10.81
CA ALA A 96 12.24 4.44 -9.70
C ALA A 96 11.38 3.92 -8.53
N ILE A 97 10.28 4.61 -8.23
CA ILE A 97 9.31 4.17 -7.23
C ILE A 97 8.66 2.85 -7.66
N VAL A 98 8.30 2.72 -8.94
CA VAL A 98 7.74 1.48 -9.49
C VAL A 98 8.72 0.31 -9.30
N ALA A 99 10.02 0.51 -9.56
CA ALA A 99 11.04 -0.51 -9.36
C ALA A 99 11.16 -0.93 -7.88
N LEU A 100 11.17 0.04 -6.95
CA LEU A 100 11.18 -0.24 -5.50
C LEU A 100 9.95 -1.03 -5.07
N VAL A 101 8.77 -0.67 -5.57
CA VAL A 101 7.52 -1.40 -5.29
C VAL A 101 7.58 -2.83 -5.83
N TYR A 102 8.16 -3.06 -7.01
CA TYR A 102 8.34 -4.42 -7.52
C TYR A 102 9.25 -5.25 -6.63
N ASN A 103 10.33 -4.68 -6.09
CA ASN A 103 11.19 -5.38 -5.13
C ASN A 103 10.40 -5.78 -3.87
N VAL A 104 9.59 -4.88 -3.33
CA VAL A 104 8.74 -5.15 -2.17
C VAL A 104 7.68 -6.23 -2.47
N LEU A 105 7.01 -6.15 -3.62
CA LEU A 105 6.03 -7.16 -4.03
C LEU A 105 6.68 -8.53 -4.20
N LYS A 106 7.90 -8.58 -4.78
CA LYS A 106 8.66 -9.82 -4.92
C LYS A 106 9.00 -10.40 -3.54
N ALA A 107 9.46 -9.59 -2.61
CA ALA A 107 9.77 -10.04 -1.26
C ALA A 107 8.52 -10.62 -0.55
N PHE A 108 7.37 -9.96 -0.67
CA PHE A 108 6.10 -10.50 -0.13
C PHE A 108 5.69 -11.83 -0.78
N MET A 109 5.93 -12.00 -2.09
CA MET A 109 5.67 -13.26 -2.78
C MET A 109 6.60 -14.38 -2.29
N GLU A 110 7.88 -14.08 -2.03
CA GLU A 110 8.85 -15.03 -1.48
C GLU A 110 8.51 -15.44 -0.04
N MET A 111 7.97 -14.52 0.77
CA MET A 111 7.52 -14.78 2.15
C MET A 111 6.27 -15.66 2.22
N ASN A 112 5.25 -15.36 1.42
CA ASN A 112 3.96 -16.06 1.47
C ASN A 112 3.27 -16.06 0.11
N SER A 113 3.72 -16.96 -0.76
CA SER A 113 3.24 -17.07 -2.14
C SER A 113 1.74 -17.38 -2.23
N ALA A 114 1.24 -18.28 -1.38
CA ALA A 114 -0.17 -18.68 -1.40
C ALA A 114 -1.11 -17.49 -1.11
N MET A 115 -0.82 -16.70 -0.06
CA MET A 115 -1.61 -15.52 0.27
C MET A 115 -1.45 -14.41 -0.78
N PHE A 116 -0.24 -14.24 -1.33
CA PHE A 116 0.01 -13.28 -2.39
C PHE A 116 -0.83 -13.58 -3.65
N ASP A 117 -0.93 -14.86 -4.03
CA ASP A 117 -1.73 -15.31 -5.17
C ASP A 117 -3.23 -15.11 -4.93
N GLU A 118 -3.72 -15.43 -3.73
CA GLU A 118 -5.12 -15.21 -3.33
C GLU A 118 -5.50 -13.72 -3.40
N LEU A 119 -4.65 -12.85 -2.87
CA LEU A 119 -4.88 -11.40 -2.91
C LEU A 119 -4.79 -10.85 -4.34
N THR A 120 -3.89 -11.39 -5.17
CA THR A 120 -3.82 -11.04 -6.58
C THR A 120 -5.09 -11.41 -7.33
N ALA A 121 -5.63 -12.62 -7.09
CA ALA A 121 -6.88 -13.07 -7.68
C ALA A 121 -8.06 -12.19 -7.24
N THR A 122 -8.16 -11.93 -5.94
CA THR A 122 -9.21 -11.09 -5.34
C THR A 122 -9.16 -9.66 -5.87
N TYR A 123 -7.97 -9.05 -5.96
CA TYR A 123 -7.82 -7.69 -6.48
C TYR A 123 -8.25 -7.59 -7.95
N LYS A 124 -7.91 -8.60 -8.78
CA LYS A 124 -8.32 -8.63 -10.19
C LYS A 124 -9.83 -8.78 -10.34
N SER A 125 -10.48 -9.65 -9.56
CA SER A 125 -11.92 -9.86 -9.63
C SER A 125 -12.70 -8.61 -9.18
N ASP A 126 -12.24 -7.95 -8.11
CA ASP A 126 -12.84 -6.69 -7.63
C ASP A 126 -12.75 -5.58 -8.68
N ARG A 127 -11.60 -5.43 -9.34
CA ARG A 127 -11.42 -4.43 -10.41
C ARG A 127 -12.33 -4.70 -11.60
N GLN A 128 -12.51 -5.96 -12.00
CA GLN A 128 -13.43 -6.31 -13.09
C GLN A 128 -14.89 -5.99 -12.73
N ARG A 129 -15.30 -6.28 -11.48
CA ARG A 129 -16.64 -5.95 -10.99
C ARG A 129 -16.89 -4.44 -10.97
N LEU A 130 -15.94 -3.66 -10.48
CA LEU A 130 -16.02 -2.19 -10.48
C LEU A 130 -16.07 -1.62 -11.89
N SER A 131 -15.28 -2.17 -12.83
CA SER A 131 -15.30 -1.77 -14.23
C SER A 131 -16.64 -2.03 -14.91
N LYS A 132 -17.29 -3.15 -14.62
CA LYS A 132 -18.62 -3.49 -15.17
C LYS A 132 -19.70 -2.56 -14.62
N ALA A 133 -19.73 -2.37 -13.30
CA ALA A 133 -20.70 -1.48 -12.64
C ALA A 133 -20.59 -0.01 -13.13
N ALA A 134 -19.37 0.47 -13.37
CA ALA A 134 -19.14 1.81 -13.92
C ALA A 134 -19.62 1.95 -15.38
N GLY A 135 -19.51 0.89 -16.18
CA GLY A 135 -20.06 0.84 -17.54
C GLY A 135 -21.58 0.91 -17.54
N GLU A 136 -22.23 0.11 -16.69
CA GLU A 136 -23.70 0.06 -16.55
C GLU A 136 -24.28 1.40 -16.09
N THR A 137 -23.63 2.09 -15.13
CA THR A 137 -24.07 3.41 -14.65
C THR A 137 -23.97 4.51 -15.73
N ASN A 138 -22.95 4.45 -16.59
CA ASN A 138 -22.77 5.40 -17.69
C ASN A 138 -23.79 5.19 -18.82
N GLU A 139 -24.22 3.95 -19.06
CA GLU A 139 -25.28 3.65 -20.02
C GLU A 139 -26.66 4.09 -19.49
N GLU A 140 -26.96 3.87 -18.20
CA GLU A 140 -28.21 4.31 -17.57
C GLU A 140 -28.35 5.83 -17.49
N THR A 141 -27.27 6.54 -17.15
CA THR A 141 -27.25 8.02 -17.11
C THR A 141 -27.31 8.64 -18.51
N SER A 142 -26.65 8.02 -19.50
CA SER A 142 -26.76 8.43 -20.91
C SER A 142 -28.18 8.21 -21.46
N GLY A 143 -28.81 7.08 -21.15
CA GLY A 143 -30.20 6.79 -21.52
C GLY A 143 -31.22 7.74 -20.88
N THR A 144 -31.02 8.10 -19.61
CA THR A 144 -31.89 9.04 -18.89
C THR A 144 -31.76 10.47 -19.41
N LEU A 145 -30.55 10.94 -19.71
CA LEU A 145 -30.31 12.26 -20.32
C LEU A 145 -30.84 12.37 -21.75
N GLY A 146 -30.83 11.26 -22.51
CA GLY A 146 -31.45 11.17 -23.84
C GLY A 146 -32.98 11.28 -23.79
N SER A 147 -33.62 10.74 -22.74
CA SER A 147 -35.08 10.81 -22.56
C SER A 147 -35.60 12.17 -22.07
N LEU A 148 -34.73 13.04 -21.55
CA LEU A 148 -35.07 14.40 -21.09
C LEU A 148 -34.89 15.48 -22.16
N ARG A 149 -34.50 15.11 -23.40
CA ARG A 149 -34.34 16.01 -24.56
C ARG A 149 -35.47 15.88 -25.60
N LEU A 150 -36.66 15.44 -25.20
CA LEU A 150 -37.89 15.49 -26.00
C LEU A 150 -38.90 16.43 -25.38
#